data_AF-A0A952MDR5-F1
#
_entry.id   AF-A0A952MDR5-F1
#
_cell.length_a   1.000
_cell.length_b   1.000
_cell.length_c   1.000
_cell.angle_alpha   90.00
_cell.angle_beta   90.00
_cell.angle_gamma   90.00
#
_symmetry.space_group_name_H-M   'P 1'
#
loop_
_entity.id
_entity.type
_entity.pdbx_description
1 polymer ?
#
loop_
_entity_poly.entity_id
_entity_poly.type
_entity_poly.pdbx_seq_one_letter_code
_entity_poly.pdbx_strand_id
1 'polypeptide(L)'
;MVTWKKSKRIGDLLLLANVLVWVVLLNVLASFYFFRFDLTDEKRYTIQSQTKTLLQSLEDELFVEAFLEGSDLNPEFKRLQKTIRETLDEFRIYSRNKVKFTFTDPLQANNERARNEFITDLNARGVSPRNVIETRNGERVEKFVFPGALVSYQGFEAGVMLLRGNRAQSINQSIEEIEYELANAIHKLSNTNRKRVGLLRGHGELDSLAFASFNNALLEQYDVFVVTLDRKLTIAGYDLLIVAKPTQTFSEADKYKLDQYIMNGGKVLFLLDRLDADMNRASEEDYLAFPYELNIEDLLFKYGVRINPDLIQDRVSGRYPIVVGGNRNQPQIMQLEWPFFPLANQYATHPITRNLDATLFRFASSLDTVKATGVKKTPLVYSSVYARKVMAPVKVTVNDLRRQMRDEAFTSGPIAMGYLLEGKFTSLYKNRFAPEGVTADNFKEESSATKLAVIADGDIARNDVNPRDGNPQPLGFDPFTQYTFANQDFLLNTVAYMLDENGLIKARNKEVKVRPLDKVKIKNERSFWQTINLVVPVVVLIGFGIGKAYWRSVKYSRF
;
A
#
# COMPACT_ATOMS: atom_id res chain seq x y z
N MET A 1 52.65 21.50 34.55
CA MET A 1 53.45 20.38 35.08
C MET A 1 53.30 20.35 36.59
N VAL A 2 52.57 19.39 37.14
CA VAL A 2 52.51 19.15 38.59
C VAL A 2 53.22 17.82 38.84
N THR A 3 54.34 17.85 39.58
CA THR A 3 55.18 16.69 39.86
C THR A 3 54.60 15.87 41.01
N TRP A 4 53.80 14.85 40.69
CA TRP A 4 53.15 13.97 41.68
C TRP A 4 54.05 12.81 42.10
N LYS A 5 54.92 13.05 43.09
CA LYS A 5 55.87 12.04 43.58
C LYS A 5 55.70 11.70 45.07
N LYS A 6 54.48 11.74 45.65
CA LYS A 6 54.28 11.31 47.06
C LYS A 6 53.01 10.50 47.43
N SER A 7 52.04 10.26 46.55
CA SER A 7 51.01 9.25 46.82
C SER A 7 50.36 8.77 45.53
N LYS A 8 50.69 7.53 45.13
CA LYS A 8 50.10 6.86 43.96
C LYS A 8 48.56 6.89 44.02
N ARG A 9 48.00 6.74 45.22
CA ARG A 9 46.54 6.76 45.48
C ARG A 9 45.87 8.10 45.15
N ILE A 10 46.54 9.23 45.43
CA ILE A 10 45.97 10.57 45.17
C ILE A 10 45.99 10.87 43.67
N GLY A 11 47.06 10.48 42.97
CA GLY A 11 47.12 10.57 41.51
C GLY A 11 46.04 9.71 40.82
N ASP A 12 45.85 8.47 41.31
CA ASP A 12 44.82 7.56 40.80
C ASP A 12 43.40 8.10 41.04
N LEU A 13 43.13 8.71 42.21
CA LEU A 13 41.85 9.34 42.55
C LEU A 13 41.53 10.55 41.66
N LEU A 14 42.52 11.41 41.39
CA LEU A 14 42.33 12.58 40.52
C LEU A 14 42.13 12.18 39.06
N LEU A 15 42.80 11.12 38.61
CA LEU A 15 42.61 10.57 37.27
C LEU A 15 41.19 9.98 37.12
N LEU A 16 40.71 9.25 38.14
CA LEU A 16 39.34 8.75 38.19
C LEU A 16 38.30 9.88 38.22
N ALA A 17 38.55 10.93 38.99
CA ALA A 17 37.68 12.11 39.03
C ALA A 17 37.62 12.83 37.67
N ASN A 18 38.76 13.01 37.00
CA ASN A 18 38.80 13.60 35.65
C ASN A 18 38.06 12.73 34.63
N VAL A 19 38.19 11.41 34.69
CA VAL A 19 37.44 10.49 33.82
C VAL A 19 35.94 10.63 34.06
N LEU A 20 35.49 10.69 35.32
CA LEU A 20 34.09 10.91 35.67
C LEU A 20 33.56 12.24 35.13
N VAL A 21 34.31 13.33 35.30
CA VAL A 21 33.95 14.65 34.77
C VAL A 21 33.85 14.62 33.24
N TRP A 22 34.79 13.97 32.56
CA TRP A 22 34.75 13.79 31.11
C TRP A 22 33.55 12.96 30.65
N VAL A 23 33.21 11.88 31.37
CA VAL A 23 32.03 11.07 31.08
C VAL A 23 30.75 11.89 31.23
N VAL A 24 30.64 12.70 32.29
CA VAL A 24 29.48 13.59 32.49
C VAL A 24 29.40 14.64 31.38
N LEU A 25 30.52 15.30 31.04
CA LEU A 25 30.57 16.29 29.95
C LEU A 25 30.20 15.69 28.60
N LEU A 26 30.73 14.51 28.27
CA LEU A 26 30.36 13.79 27.04
C LEU A 26 28.88 13.41 27.04
N ASN A 27 28.32 13.01 28.18
CA ASN A 27 26.91 12.67 28.28
C ASN A 27 26.02 13.91 28.07
N VAL A 28 26.41 15.05 28.63
CA VAL A 28 25.73 16.34 28.42
C VAL A 28 25.86 16.81 26.97
N LEU A 29 27.04 16.70 26.35
CA LEU A 29 27.21 17.04 24.93
C LEU A 29 26.39 16.12 24.02
N ALA A 30 26.35 14.83 24.33
CA ALA A 30 25.54 13.85 23.60
C ALA A 30 24.04 14.07 23.76
N SER A 31 23.58 14.75 24.82
CA SER A 31 22.17 15.12 24.98
C SER A 31 21.75 16.27 24.07
N PHE A 32 22.68 17.14 23.68
CA PHE A 32 22.43 18.23 22.72
C PHE A 32 22.59 17.79 21.26
N TYR A 33 23.50 16.85 20.98
CA TYR A 33 23.74 16.33 19.63
C TYR A 33 23.33 14.86 19.55
N PHE A 34 22.09 14.62 19.12
CA PHE A 34 21.60 13.26 18.88
C PHE A 34 22.28 12.65 17.66
N PHE A 35 23.15 11.67 17.88
CA PHE A 35 23.78 10.88 16.83
C PHE A 35 23.39 9.41 16.99
N ARG A 36 22.62 8.88 16.04
CA ARG A 36 22.23 7.46 15.98
C ARG A 36 22.73 6.86 14.67
N PHE A 37 23.50 5.78 14.77
CA PHE A 37 23.96 5.02 13.63
C PHE A 37 23.19 3.70 13.55
N ASP A 38 22.47 3.50 12.46
CA ASP A 38 21.76 2.25 12.20
C ASP A 38 22.70 1.24 11.55
N LEU A 39 23.13 0.26 12.35
CA LEU A 39 24.04 -0.82 11.93
C LEU A 39 23.31 -2.01 11.28
N THR A 40 21.99 -1.93 11.10
CA THR A 40 21.25 -3.02 10.47
C THR A 40 21.45 -3.02 8.96
N ASP A 41 21.62 -4.22 8.37
CA ASP A 41 21.78 -4.41 6.91
C ASP A 41 20.65 -3.72 6.11
N GLU A 42 19.45 -3.65 6.69
CA GLU A 42 18.23 -3.13 6.05
C GLU A 42 17.92 -1.67 6.41
N LYS A 43 18.75 -1.03 7.24
CA LYS A 43 18.47 0.28 7.83
C LYS A 43 17.06 0.33 8.46
N ARG A 44 16.72 -0.73 9.19
CA ARG A 44 15.38 -0.97 9.77
C ARG A 44 14.91 0.16 10.68
N TYR A 45 15.85 0.80 11.37
CA TYR A 45 15.58 1.90 12.31
C TYR A 45 15.76 3.28 11.68
N THR A 46 16.05 3.33 10.38
CA THR A 46 16.16 4.58 9.64
C THR A 46 14.82 4.91 9.00
N ILE A 47 14.27 6.07 9.37
CA ILE A 47 13.09 6.66 8.72
C ILE A 47 13.47 7.22 7.35
N GLN A 48 12.54 7.16 6.41
CA GLN A 48 12.69 7.66 5.05
C GLN A 48 12.77 9.19 5.02
N SER A 49 13.46 9.73 4.02
CA SER A 49 13.67 11.17 3.89
C SER A 49 12.37 11.97 3.88
N GLN A 50 11.33 11.44 3.24
CA GLN A 50 10.03 12.08 3.07
C GLN A 50 9.27 12.18 4.38
N THR A 51 9.24 11.08 5.12
CA THR A 51 8.67 11.04 6.47
C THR A 51 9.38 12.04 7.38
N LYS A 52 10.71 12.18 7.28
CA LYS A 52 11.46 13.21 8.04
C LYS A 52 11.02 14.62 7.68
N THR A 53 10.89 14.94 6.40
CA THR A 53 10.42 16.26 5.95
C THR A 53 9.02 16.57 6.49
N LEU A 54 8.10 15.60 6.41
CA LEU A 54 6.75 15.72 6.95
C LEU A 54 6.76 15.98 8.47
N LEU A 55 7.55 15.22 9.21
CA LEU A 55 7.65 15.37 10.67
C LEU A 55 8.26 16.71 11.08
N GLN A 56 9.18 17.24 10.27
CA GLN A 56 9.81 18.55 10.50
C GLN A 56 8.89 19.71 10.13
N SER A 57 7.94 19.51 9.21
CA SER A 57 6.97 20.53 8.81
C SER A 57 5.77 20.65 9.74
N LEU A 58 5.62 19.77 10.74
CA LEU A 58 4.56 19.88 11.74
C LEU A 58 4.66 21.22 12.48
N GLU A 59 3.55 21.94 12.56
CA GLU A 59 3.47 23.24 13.24
C GLU A 59 3.14 23.06 14.72
N ASP A 60 2.18 22.18 15.04
CA ASP A 60 1.69 21.90 16.40
C ASP A 60 2.08 20.51 16.94
N GLU A 61 1.69 20.23 18.18
CA GLU A 61 1.82 18.90 18.78
C GLU A 61 0.85 17.90 18.12
N LEU A 62 1.34 16.70 17.88
CA LEU A 62 0.58 15.59 17.30
C LEU A 62 0.53 14.45 18.31
N PHE A 63 -0.65 13.92 18.58
CA PHE A 63 -0.85 12.82 19.52
C PHE A 63 -1.19 11.53 18.79
N VAL A 64 -0.53 10.42 19.16
CA VAL A 64 -0.82 9.09 18.65
C VAL A 64 -1.20 8.16 19.79
N GLU A 65 -2.42 7.65 19.80
CA GLU A 65 -2.86 6.61 20.73
C GLU A 65 -2.87 5.26 20.03
N ALA A 66 -1.95 4.37 20.38
CA ALA A 66 -1.87 3.01 19.83
C ALA A 66 -2.63 2.01 20.72
N PHE A 67 -3.51 1.20 20.14
CA PHE A 67 -4.40 0.31 20.88
C PHE A 67 -3.89 -1.13 21.04
N LEU A 68 -2.60 -1.34 20.77
CA LEU A 68 -1.97 -2.65 20.85
C LEU A 68 -1.16 -2.79 22.15
N GLU A 69 -1.87 -2.90 23.27
CA GLU A 69 -1.31 -3.06 24.62
C GLU A 69 -2.02 -4.22 25.35
N GLY A 70 -1.35 -4.88 26.29
CA GLY A 70 -1.95 -5.95 27.09
C GLY A 70 -0.96 -7.07 27.47
N SER A 71 -1.11 -7.65 28.67
CA SER A 71 -0.23 -8.72 29.21
C SER A 71 -0.22 -9.97 28.34
N ASP A 72 -1.37 -10.25 27.73
CA ASP A 72 -1.71 -11.50 27.08
C ASP A 72 -1.53 -11.45 25.56
N LEU A 73 -0.73 -10.50 25.05
CA LEU A 73 -0.34 -10.48 23.63
C LEU A 73 0.62 -11.64 23.34
N ASN A 74 0.39 -12.34 22.23
CA ASN A 74 1.29 -13.39 21.76
C ASN A 74 2.64 -12.77 21.30
N PRO A 75 3.70 -13.58 21.09
CA PRO A 75 5.01 -13.06 20.68
C PRO A 75 5.01 -12.26 19.37
N GLU A 76 4.12 -12.57 18.43
CA GLU A 76 4.03 -11.88 17.14
C GLU A 76 3.45 -10.47 17.31
N PHE A 77 2.37 -10.31 18.08
CA PHE A 77 1.79 -9.01 18.41
C PHE A 77 2.67 -8.18 19.32
N LYS A 78 3.41 -8.79 20.26
CA LYS A 78 4.45 -8.08 21.03
C LYS A 78 5.54 -7.53 20.13
N ARG A 79 5.89 -8.23 19.05
CA ARG A 79 6.84 -7.74 18.05
C ARG A 79 6.26 -6.56 17.26
N LEU A 80 5.00 -6.65 16.84
CA LEU A 80 4.30 -5.56 16.17
C LEU A 80 4.26 -4.31 17.07
N GLN A 81 3.80 -4.45 18.32
CA GLN A 81 3.77 -3.40 19.34
C GLN A 81 5.14 -2.74 19.53
N LYS A 82 6.19 -3.56 19.70
CA LYS A 82 7.56 -3.06 19.83
C LYS A 82 7.97 -2.23 18.61
N THR A 83 7.65 -2.70 17.41
CA THR A 83 7.98 -1.99 16.16
C THR A 83 7.20 -0.67 16.05
N ILE A 84 5.91 -0.65 16.40
CA ILE A 84 5.11 0.60 16.45
C ILE A 84 5.76 1.60 17.40
N ARG A 85 6.15 1.16 18.60
CA ARG A 85 6.80 2.00 19.61
C ARG A 85 8.12 2.56 19.11
N GLU A 86 8.98 1.71 18.52
CA GLU A 86 10.26 2.12 17.95
C GLU A 86 10.07 3.14 16.82
N THR A 87 9.08 2.97 15.95
CA THR A 87 8.75 3.93 14.89
C THR A 87 8.25 5.26 15.45
N LEU A 88 7.36 5.24 16.45
CA LEU A 88 6.85 6.46 17.08
C LEU A 88 7.91 7.20 17.90
N ASP A 89 8.83 6.49 18.54
CA ASP A 89 10.00 7.09 19.18
C ASP A 89 10.87 7.85 18.17
N GLU A 90 11.10 7.28 16.99
CA GLU A 90 11.80 7.96 15.90
C GLU A 90 10.98 9.17 15.38
N PHE A 91 9.65 9.05 15.27
CA PHE A 91 8.79 10.19 14.88
C PHE A 91 8.90 11.34 15.87
N ARG A 92 8.90 11.04 17.18
CA ARG A 92 9.13 12.02 18.25
C ARG A 92 10.48 12.72 18.11
N ILE A 93 11.53 11.98 17.79
CA ILE A 93 12.88 12.55 17.60
C ILE A 93 12.92 13.50 16.41
N TYR A 94 12.50 13.06 15.22
CA TYR A 94 12.59 13.89 14.00
C TYR A 94 11.60 15.06 13.96
N SER A 95 10.50 14.97 14.70
CA SER A 95 9.53 16.07 14.88
C SER A 95 9.95 17.08 15.96
N ARG A 96 11.14 16.96 16.56
CA ARG A 96 11.62 17.81 17.67
C ARG A 96 10.67 17.78 18.88
N ASN A 97 10.28 16.57 19.30
CA ASN A 97 9.36 16.29 20.40
C ASN A 97 7.90 16.73 20.20
N LYS A 98 7.48 17.10 18.98
CA LYS A 98 6.07 17.44 18.69
C LYS A 98 5.16 16.21 18.63
N VAL A 99 5.69 15.06 18.18
CA VAL A 99 4.93 13.80 18.22
C VAL A 99 4.97 13.21 19.62
N LYS A 100 3.80 13.08 20.24
CA LYS A 100 3.55 12.40 21.51
C LYS A 100 2.78 11.13 21.24
N PHE A 101 2.98 10.10 22.05
CA PHE A 101 2.21 8.87 21.89
C PHE A 101 1.99 8.13 23.21
N THR A 102 0.92 7.35 23.25
CA THR A 102 0.60 6.43 24.35
C THR A 102 0.17 5.08 23.79
N PHE A 103 0.20 4.06 24.65
CA PHE A 103 -0.36 2.74 24.36
C PHE A 103 -1.47 2.44 25.35
N THR A 104 -2.62 2.03 24.82
CA THR A 104 -3.84 1.77 25.59
C THR A 104 -4.36 0.38 25.26
N ASP A 105 -4.86 -0.35 26.25
CA ASP A 105 -5.55 -1.64 26.05
C ASP A 105 -7.07 -1.41 26.09
N PRO A 106 -7.77 -1.45 24.93
CA PRO A 106 -9.22 -1.21 24.88
C PRO A 106 -10.05 -2.22 25.67
N LEU A 107 -9.48 -3.37 26.04
CA LEU A 107 -10.19 -4.46 26.68
C LEU A 107 -10.17 -4.39 28.22
N GLN A 108 -9.36 -3.50 28.82
CA GLN A 108 -9.24 -3.39 30.29
C GLN A 108 -10.29 -2.52 30.98
N ALA A 109 -11.31 -2.01 30.26
CA ALA A 109 -12.35 -1.22 30.90
C ALA A 109 -13.13 -2.04 31.96
N ASN A 110 -13.26 -1.47 33.16
CA ASN A 110 -13.87 -2.12 34.34
C ASN A 110 -15.38 -2.44 34.18
N ASN A 111 -16.06 -1.82 33.22
CA ASN A 111 -17.49 -2.00 32.96
C ASN A 111 -17.70 -2.49 31.52
N GLU A 112 -18.40 -3.61 31.33
CA GLU A 112 -18.66 -4.19 30.01
C GLU A 112 -19.40 -3.24 29.06
N ARG A 113 -20.30 -2.41 29.59
CA ARG A 113 -21.02 -1.42 28.77
C ARG A 113 -20.06 -0.35 28.24
N ALA A 114 -19.23 0.21 29.13
CA ALA A 114 -18.24 1.21 28.75
C ALA A 114 -17.21 0.64 27.77
N ARG A 115 -16.81 -0.64 27.95
CA ARG A 115 -15.95 -1.37 27.01
C ARG A 115 -16.58 -1.43 25.62
N ASN A 116 -17.84 -1.87 25.52
CA ASN A 116 -18.52 -2.03 24.24
C ASN A 116 -18.79 -0.69 23.55
N GLU A 117 -19.11 0.37 24.31
CA GLU A 117 -19.24 1.73 23.80
C GLU A 117 -17.90 2.24 23.24
N PHE A 118 -16.80 2.04 23.96
CA PHE A 118 -15.45 2.42 23.50
C PHE A 118 -15.03 1.65 22.24
N ILE A 119 -15.28 0.34 22.18
CA ILE A 119 -15.02 -0.47 20.99
C ILE A 119 -15.85 0.02 19.79
N THR A 120 -17.10 0.41 20.01
CA THR A 120 -17.97 0.94 18.97
C THR A 120 -17.48 2.29 18.45
N ASP A 121 -17.02 3.16 19.35
CA ASP A 121 -16.41 4.46 18.98
C ASP A 121 -15.11 4.27 18.18
N LEU A 122 -14.22 3.38 18.61
CA LEU A 122 -13.00 3.05 17.88
C LEU A 122 -13.31 2.53 16.47
N ASN A 123 -14.29 1.63 16.36
CA ASN A 123 -14.77 1.14 15.06
C ASN A 123 -15.27 2.27 14.16
N ALA A 124 -16.06 3.19 14.71
CA ALA A 124 -16.58 4.34 13.96
C ALA A 124 -15.46 5.28 13.49
N ARG A 125 -14.34 5.35 14.21
CA ARG A 125 -13.14 6.11 13.83
C ARG A 125 -12.16 5.33 12.95
N GLY A 126 -12.51 4.12 12.51
CA GLY A 126 -11.71 3.30 11.59
C GLY A 126 -10.69 2.38 12.25
N VAL A 127 -10.73 2.21 13.57
CA VAL A 127 -9.90 1.26 14.32
C VAL A 127 -10.74 0.06 14.75
N SER A 128 -10.62 -1.04 14.00
CA SER A 128 -11.44 -2.23 14.23
C SER A 128 -10.72 -3.39 14.90
N PRO A 129 -11.41 -4.18 15.75
CA PRO A 129 -10.83 -5.38 16.34
C PRO A 129 -10.59 -6.45 15.29
N ARG A 130 -9.55 -7.26 15.51
CA ARG A 130 -9.26 -8.47 14.75
C ARG A 130 -9.35 -9.68 15.67
N ASN A 131 -9.97 -10.75 15.19
CA ASN A 131 -9.98 -12.04 15.88
C ASN A 131 -8.72 -12.82 15.50
N VAL A 132 -7.94 -13.23 16.50
CA VAL A 132 -6.71 -13.99 16.35
C VAL A 132 -6.92 -15.36 16.99
N ILE A 133 -6.69 -16.40 16.21
CA ILE A 133 -6.73 -17.78 16.66
C ILE A 133 -5.33 -18.20 17.09
N GLU A 134 -5.12 -18.40 18.38
CA GLU A 134 -3.88 -18.93 18.94
C GLU A 134 -4.08 -20.41 19.28
N THR A 135 -3.11 -21.26 18.94
CA THR A 135 -3.10 -22.65 19.43
C THR A 135 -2.15 -22.72 20.63
N ARG A 136 -2.70 -22.77 21.84
CA ARG A 136 -1.93 -22.89 23.08
C ARG A 136 -2.15 -24.28 23.65
N ASN A 137 -1.07 -25.05 23.82
CA ASN A 137 -1.11 -26.42 24.35
C ASN A 137 -2.06 -27.39 23.62
N GLY A 138 -2.33 -27.15 22.32
CA GLY A 138 -3.26 -27.96 21.53
C GLY A 138 -4.71 -27.45 21.52
N GLU A 139 -5.05 -26.48 22.35
CA GLU A 139 -6.37 -25.82 22.36
C GLU A 139 -6.34 -24.55 21.49
N ARG A 140 -7.40 -24.37 20.68
CA ARG A 140 -7.61 -23.15 19.91
C ARG A 140 -8.28 -22.12 20.81
N VAL A 141 -7.59 -21.03 21.09
CA VAL A 141 -8.09 -19.88 21.83
C VAL A 141 -8.27 -18.73 20.86
N GLU A 142 -9.49 -18.22 20.75
CA GLU A 142 -9.80 -17.03 19.98
C GLU A 142 -9.66 -15.79 20.87
N LYS A 143 -9.00 -14.75 20.36
CA LYS A 143 -8.78 -13.52 21.11
C LYS A 143 -8.89 -12.28 20.22
N PHE A 144 -9.58 -11.27 20.75
CA PHE A 144 -9.63 -9.95 20.13
C PHE A 144 -8.33 -9.16 20.39
N VAL A 145 -7.82 -8.54 19.33
CA VAL A 145 -6.72 -7.57 19.38
C VAL A 145 -7.10 -6.32 18.59
N PHE A 146 -6.56 -5.16 18.98
CA PHE A 146 -6.81 -3.87 18.32
C PHE A 146 -5.50 -3.35 17.72
N PRO A 147 -5.12 -3.83 16.54
CA PRO A 147 -3.86 -3.45 15.91
C PRO A 147 -4.05 -2.16 15.10
N GLY A 148 -4.40 -1.07 15.77
CA GLY A 148 -4.58 0.24 15.16
C GLY A 148 -4.16 1.37 16.09
N ALA A 149 -4.16 2.59 15.56
CA ALA A 149 -3.88 3.80 16.30
C ALA A 149 -4.84 4.94 15.91
N LEU A 150 -5.08 5.87 16.82
CA LEU A 150 -5.74 7.13 16.55
C LEU A 150 -4.68 8.22 16.51
N VAL A 151 -4.64 8.99 15.41
CA VAL A 151 -3.73 10.11 15.22
C VAL A 151 -4.54 11.39 15.32
N SER A 152 -4.17 12.29 16.23
CA SER A 152 -4.87 13.56 16.46
C SER A 152 -3.93 14.74 16.23
N TYR A 153 -4.34 15.70 15.41
CA TYR A 153 -3.58 16.90 15.07
C TYR A 153 -4.53 18.08 14.80
N GLN A 154 -4.30 19.22 15.46
CA GLN A 154 -5.09 20.45 15.29
C GLN A 154 -6.63 20.27 15.39
N GLY A 155 -7.08 19.35 16.27
CA GLY A 155 -8.50 19.06 16.49
C GLY A 155 -9.13 18.09 15.47
N PHE A 156 -8.35 17.63 14.48
CA PHE A 156 -8.75 16.57 13.56
C PHE A 156 -8.16 15.23 14.00
N GLU A 157 -8.87 14.15 13.72
CA GLU A 157 -8.45 12.80 14.05
C GLU A 157 -8.53 11.87 12.85
N ALA A 158 -7.59 10.93 12.76
CA ALA A 158 -7.59 9.86 11.78
C ALA A 158 -7.25 8.53 12.47
N GLY A 159 -8.15 7.54 12.36
CA GLY A 159 -7.84 6.17 12.74
C GLY A 159 -7.04 5.47 11.66
N VAL A 160 -6.07 4.66 12.07
CA VAL A 160 -5.21 3.89 11.18
C VAL A 160 -5.12 2.44 11.66
N MET A 161 -5.37 1.50 10.75
CA MET A 161 -5.14 0.09 10.99
C MET A 161 -3.67 -0.23 10.70
N LEU A 162 -2.95 -0.69 11.73
CA LEU A 162 -1.53 -1.03 11.67
C LEU A 162 -1.28 -2.54 11.47
N LEU A 163 -2.35 -3.32 11.31
CA LEU A 163 -2.30 -4.69 10.80
C LEU A 163 -3.10 -4.77 9.50
N ARG A 164 -2.41 -5.06 8.40
CA ARG A 164 -2.99 -5.47 7.13
C ARG A 164 -3.25 -6.97 7.12
N GLY A 165 -4.26 -7.43 6.39
CA GLY A 165 -4.60 -8.85 6.20
C GLY A 165 -5.13 -9.60 7.44
N ASN A 166 -5.49 -10.87 7.25
CA ASN A 166 -6.18 -11.71 8.25
C ASN A 166 -5.34 -12.91 8.78
N ARG A 167 -4.04 -12.99 8.50
CA ARG A 167 -3.20 -14.18 8.80
C ARG A 167 -1.84 -13.80 9.39
N ALA A 168 -1.16 -14.70 10.10
CA ALA A 168 0.18 -14.45 10.68
C ALA A 168 1.25 -13.93 9.69
N GLN A 169 1.18 -14.30 8.40
CA GLN A 169 2.03 -13.73 7.33
C GLN A 169 1.87 -12.20 7.20
N SER A 170 0.69 -11.69 7.56
CA SER A 170 0.32 -10.29 7.44
C SER A 170 0.97 -9.40 8.49
N ILE A 171 1.43 -9.95 9.62
CA ILE A 171 2.18 -9.19 10.64
C ILE A 171 3.53 -8.71 10.10
N ASN A 172 4.19 -9.53 9.27
CA ASN A 172 5.46 -9.12 8.65
C ASN A 172 5.26 -7.98 7.66
N GLN A 173 4.27 -8.10 6.78
CA GLN A 173 3.89 -7.04 5.83
C GLN A 173 3.49 -5.77 6.56
N SER A 174 2.70 -5.91 7.63
CA SER A 174 2.27 -4.79 8.46
C SER A 174 3.45 -4.06 9.06
N ILE A 175 4.47 -4.78 9.55
CA ILE A 175 5.71 -4.20 10.09
C ILE A 175 6.47 -3.35 9.07
N GLU A 176 6.49 -3.76 7.81
CA GLU A 176 7.09 -2.97 6.73
C GLU A 176 6.30 -1.68 6.45
N GLU A 177 4.98 -1.72 6.66
CA GLU A 177 4.07 -0.62 6.32
C GLU A 177 3.82 0.37 7.46
N ILE A 178 4.16 0.06 8.72
CA ILE A 178 3.88 0.94 9.88
C ILE A 178 4.32 2.38 9.64
N GLU A 179 5.54 2.57 9.12
CA GLU A 179 6.07 3.91 8.84
C GLU A 179 5.18 4.66 7.85
N TYR A 180 4.79 3.97 6.76
CA TYR A 180 3.93 4.55 5.74
C TYR A 180 2.52 4.85 6.29
N GLU A 181 1.89 3.91 6.99
CA GLU A 181 0.54 4.09 7.51
C GLU A 181 0.44 5.26 8.48
N LEU A 182 1.39 5.34 9.42
CA LEU A 182 1.45 6.47 10.36
C LEU A 182 1.78 7.78 9.64
N ALA A 183 2.78 7.80 8.75
CA ALA A 183 3.14 9.01 8.02
C ALA A 183 1.99 9.49 7.11
N ASN A 184 1.25 8.58 6.49
CA ASN A 184 0.10 8.89 5.65
C ASN A 184 -1.04 9.49 6.49
N ALA A 185 -1.34 8.93 7.67
CA ALA A 185 -2.31 9.51 8.59
C ALA A 185 -1.91 10.94 9.02
N ILE A 186 -0.63 11.15 9.36
CA ILE A 186 -0.11 12.48 9.71
C ILE A 186 -0.23 13.44 8.51
N HIS A 187 0.12 13.00 7.31
CA HIS A 187 0.02 13.81 6.10
C HIS A 187 -1.42 14.19 5.77
N LYS A 188 -2.38 13.26 5.90
CA LYS A 188 -3.82 13.56 5.73
C LYS A 188 -4.27 14.69 6.65
N LEU A 189 -3.79 14.72 7.90
CA LEU A 189 -4.18 15.71 8.90
C LEU A 189 -3.42 17.04 8.79
N SER A 190 -2.19 17.03 8.28
CA SER A 190 -1.32 18.22 8.22
C SER A 190 -1.21 18.86 6.84
N ASN A 191 -1.63 18.19 5.77
CA ASN A 191 -1.48 18.70 4.42
C ASN A 191 -2.54 19.77 4.07
N THR A 192 -2.08 21.01 3.97
CA THR A 192 -2.90 22.16 3.53
C THR A 192 -2.89 22.38 2.02
N ASN A 193 -1.99 21.74 1.27
CA ASN A 193 -1.86 21.89 -0.19
C ASN A 193 -2.32 20.63 -0.93
N ARG A 194 -3.63 20.45 -0.98
CA ARG A 194 -4.27 19.30 -1.63
C ARG A 194 -4.16 19.39 -3.14
N LYS A 195 -3.78 18.29 -3.78
CA LYS A 195 -3.69 18.21 -5.24
C LYS A 195 -5.07 18.12 -5.87
N ARG A 196 -5.22 18.69 -7.06
CA ARG A 196 -6.50 18.75 -7.77
C ARG A 196 -6.62 17.57 -8.73
N VAL A 197 -7.62 16.72 -8.51
CA VAL A 197 -7.90 15.53 -9.32
C VAL A 197 -9.18 15.78 -10.13
N GLY A 198 -9.09 15.68 -11.45
CA GLY A 198 -10.25 15.80 -12.34
C GLY A 198 -10.82 14.45 -12.72
N LEU A 199 -12.08 14.19 -12.42
CA LEU A 199 -12.84 13.04 -12.91
C LEU A 199 -13.45 13.41 -14.26
N LEU A 200 -12.99 12.74 -15.32
CA LEU A 200 -13.48 13.03 -16.67
C LEU A 200 -14.92 12.52 -16.85
N ARG A 201 -15.73 13.36 -17.51
CA ARG A 201 -17.11 13.10 -17.91
C ARG A 201 -17.33 13.54 -19.35
N GLY A 202 -18.30 12.90 -20.00
CA GLY A 202 -18.78 13.24 -21.33
C GLY A 202 -18.80 12.08 -22.31
N HIS A 203 -18.24 10.93 -21.92
CA HIS A 203 -18.10 9.73 -22.76
C HIS A 203 -18.68 8.48 -22.07
N GLY A 204 -19.65 8.67 -21.16
CA GLY A 204 -20.29 7.57 -20.43
C GLY A 204 -19.40 6.93 -19.36
N GLU A 205 -18.49 7.70 -18.76
CA GLU A 205 -17.64 7.28 -17.63
C GLU A 205 -18.46 6.97 -16.36
N LEU A 206 -17.94 6.08 -15.49
CA LEU A 206 -18.58 5.64 -14.23
C LEU A 206 -18.99 6.79 -13.32
N ASP A 207 -20.28 7.00 -13.10
CA ASP A 207 -20.81 8.06 -12.24
C ASP A 207 -21.61 7.55 -11.04
N SER A 208 -22.29 8.48 -10.36
CA SER A 208 -23.31 8.22 -9.35
C SER A 208 -22.88 7.24 -8.25
N LEU A 209 -23.73 6.25 -7.93
CA LEU A 209 -23.53 5.32 -6.81
C LEU A 209 -22.47 4.26 -7.11
N ALA A 210 -22.24 3.93 -8.39
CA ALA A 210 -21.31 2.89 -8.81
C ALA A 210 -19.84 3.30 -8.68
N PHE A 211 -19.56 4.60 -8.55
CA PHE A 211 -18.21 5.16 -8.38
C PHE A 211 -18.02 5.83 -7.01
N ALA A 212 -19.04 5.81 -6.15
CA ALA A 212 -19.06 6.57 -4.91
C ALA A 212 -17.93 6.19 -3.95
N SER A 213 -17.59 4.90 -3.83
CA SER A 213 -16.54 4.46 -2.91
C SER A 213 -15.17 5.01 -3.31
N PHE A 214 -14.80 4.92 -4.60
CA PHE A 214 -13.50 5.43 -5.04
C PHE A 214 -13.45 6.95 -5.00
N ASN A 215 -14.54 7.63 -5.38
CA ASN A 215 -14.66 9.08 -5.27
C ASN A 215 -14.49 9.56 -3.82
N ASN A 216 -15.15 8.91 -2.85
CA ASN A 216 -15.02 9.26 -1.43
C ASN A 216 -13.58 9.05 -0.94
N ALA A 217 -12.95 7.95 -1.35
CA ALA A 217 -11.55 7.68 -1.00
C ALA A 217 -10.58 8.73 -1.58
N LEU A 218 -10.86 9.27 -2.78
CA LEU A 218 -10.12 10.40 -3.35
C LEU A 218 -10.38 11.70 -2.59
N LEU A 219 -11.64 11.98 -2.24
CA LEU A 219 -12.07 13.16 -1.49
C LEU A 219 -11.49 13.25 -0.07
N GLU A 220 -10.98 12.16 0.49
CA GLU A 220 -10.23 12.20 1.75
C GLU A 220 -8.84 12.85 1.62
N GLN A 221 -8.23 12.83 0.42
CA GLN A 221 -6.82 13.20 0.24
C GLN A 221 -6.62 14.34 -0.76
N TYR A 222 -7.52 14.45 -1.74
CA TYR A 222 -7.39 15.35 -2.88
C TYR A 222 -8.63 16.24 -3.06
N ASP A 223 -8.45 17.36 -3.75
CA ASP A 223 -9.56 18.18 -4.21
C ASP A 223 -10.08 17.61 -5.52
N VAL A 224 -11.21 16.90 -5.46
CA VAL A 224 -11.79 16.17 -6.59
C VAL A 224 -12.83 17.02 -7.29
N PHE A 225 -12.71 17.16 -8.61
CA PHE A 225 -13.64 17.94 -9.43
C PHE A 225 -14.11 17.12 -10.63
N VAL A 226 -15.37 17.33 -11.02
CA VAL A 226 -15.88 16.80 -12.29
C VAL A 226 -15.41 17.69 -13.44
N VAL A 227 -14.86 17.08 -14.49
CA VAL A 227 -14.27 17.76 -15.65
C VAL A 227 -14.91 17.23 -16.92
N THR A 228 -15.34 18.13 -17.79
CA THR A 228 -15.82 17.81 -19.13
C THR A 228 -14.95 18.53 -20.16
N LEU A 229 -14.68 17.86 -21.30
CA LEU A 229 -13.82 18.41 -22.35
C LEU A 229 -14.56 19.39 -23.28
N ASP A 230 -15.90 19.37 -23.27
CA ASP A 230 -16.77 20.25 -24.08
C ASP A 230 -16.73 21.73 -23.66
N ARG A 231 -16.47 22.02 -22.37
CA ARG A 231 -16.49 23.37 -21.81
C ARG A 231 -15.19 24.12 -22.13
N LYS A 232 -15.28 25.45 -22.27
CA LYS A 232 -14.13 26.37 -22.39
C LYS A 232 -13.16 26.32 -21.19
N LEU A 233 -13.48 25.61 -20.11
CA LEU A 233 -12.58 25.47 -18.96
C LEU A 233 -11.33 24.69 -19.36
N THR A 234 -10.17 25.30 -19.15
CA THR A 234 -8.89 24.67 -19.42
C THR A 234 -8.64 23.55 -18.40
N ILE A 235 -8.52 22.32 -18.89
CA ILE A 235 -8.10 21.15 -18.10
C ILE A 235 -6.68 21.27 -17.50
N ALA A 236 -5.95 22.33 -17.83
CA ALA A 236 -4.61 22.64 -17.31
C ALA A 236 -4.57 22.90 -15.79
N GLY A 237 -5.71 23.14 -15.13
CA GLY A 237 -5.77 23.40 -13.69
C GLY A 237 -5.71 22.15 -12.78
N TYR A 238 -5.62 20.94 -13.36
CA TYR A 238 -5.67 19.67 -12.63
C TYR A 238 -4.32 18.93 -12.68
N ASP A 239 -3.88 18.42 -11.54
CA ASP A 239 -2.61 17.68 -11.40
C ASP A 239 -2.69 16.25 -11.97
N LEU A 240 -3.91 15.69 -12.02
CA LEU A 240 -4.25 14.37 -12.55
C LEU A 240 -5.68 14.38 -13.12
N LEU A 241 -5.87 13.74 -14.27
CA LEU A 241 -7.18 13.35 -14.78
C LEU A 241 -7.41 11.84 -14.62
N ILE A 242 -8.63 11.44 -14.28
CA ILE A 242 -9.05 10.05 -14.21
C ILE A 242 -10.14 9.82 -15.27
N VAL A 243 -9.89 8.90 -16.19
CA VAL A 243 -10.83 8.47 -17.22
C VAL A 243 -11.32 7.08 -16.82
N ALA A 244 -12.52 7.01 -16.22
CA ALA A 244 -13.04 5.80 -15.59
C ALA A 244 -14.14 5.15 -16.43
N LYS A 245 -13.81 4.05 -17.12
CA LYS A 245 -14.71 3.22 -17.92
C LYS A 245 -15.58 4.04 -18.91
N PRO A 246 -14.97 4.81 -19.83
CA PRO A 246 -15.75 5.43 -20.90
C PRO A 246 -16.39 4.35 -21.77
N THR A 247 -17.60 4.62 -22.24
CA THR A 247 -18.40 3.71 -23.08
C THR A 247 -18.75 4.32 -24.44
N GLN A 248 -18.52 5.62 -24.62
CA GLN A 248 -18.82 6.36 -25.85
C GLN A 248 -17.53 6.84 -26.54
N THR A 249 -17.65 7.14 -27.82
CA THR A 249 -16.55 7.58 -28.69
C THR A 249 -16.04 8.97 -28.30
N PHE A 250 -14.71 9.13 -28.22
CA PHE A 250 -14.06 10.43 -28.06
C PHE A 250 -14.00 11.18 -29.39
N SER A 251 -14.45 12.44 -29.40
CA SER A 251 -14.31 13.31 -30.57
C SER A 251 -12.84 13.66 -30.83
N GLU A 252 -12.48 14.00 -32.07
CA GLU A 252 -11.11 14.44 -32.38
C GLU A 252 -10.71 15.69 -31.59
N ALA A 253 -11.66 16.59 -31.31
CA ALA A 253 -11.43 17.77 -30.47
C ALA A 253 -11.09 17.38 -29.02
N ASP A 254 -11.78 16.38 -28.47
CA ASP A 254 -11.55 15.91 -27.09
C ASP A 254 -10.23 15.14 -26.97
N LYS A 255 -9.91 14.31 -27.96
CA LYS A 255 -8.58 13.67 -28.06
C LYS A 255 -7.47 14.69 -28.15
N TYR A 256 -7.64 15.74 -28.95
CA TYR A 256 -6.67 16.83 -29.04
C TYR A 256 -6.47 17.56 -27.70
N LYS A 257 -7.56 17.87 -26.99
CA LYS A 257 -7.47 18.50 -25.66
C LYS A 257 -6.72 17.59 -24.68
N LEU A 258 -7.06 16.30 -24.63
CA LEU A 258 -6.39 15.33 -23.75
C LEU A 258 -4.92 15.14 -24.11
N ASP A 259 -4.59 15.06 -25.40
CA ASP A 259 -3.21 15.02 -25.91
C ASP A 259 -2.43 16.25 -25.41
N GLN A 260 -2.97 17.46 -25.63
CA GLN A 260 -2.30 18.69 -25.23
C GLN A 260 -2.20 18.86 -23.71
N TYR A 261 -3.14 18.31 -22.93
CA TYR A 261 -2.99 18.24 -21.47
C TYR A 261 -1.78 17.39 -21.07
N ILE A 262 -1.61 16.22 -21.68
CA ILE A 262 -0.45 15.35 -21.44
C ILE A 262 0.83 16.04 -21.91
N MET A 263 0.82 16.71 -23.08
CA MET A 263 1.96 17.46 -23.57
C MET A 263 2.38 18.61 -22.63
N ASN A 264 1.44 19.15 -21.87
CA ASN A 264 1.73 20.17 -20.85
C ASN A 264 2.19 19.59 -19.50
N GLY A 265 2.41 18.28 -19.40
CA GLY A 265 2.84 17.63 -18.16
C GLY A 265 1.71 17.13 -17.28
N GLY A 266 0.47 17.20 -17.78
CA GLY A 266 -0.69 16.59 -17.17
C GLY A 266 -0.53 15.08 -17.07
N LYS A 267 -1.12 14.50 -16.02
CA LYS A 267 -1.07 13.07 -15.74
C LYS A 267 -2.44 12.46 -15.95
N VAL A 268 -2.51 11.24 -16.49
CA VAL A 268 -3.80 10.60 -16.75
C VAL A 268 -3.81 9.15 -16.28
N LEU A 269 -4.82 8.80 -15.48
CA LEU A 269 -5.16 7.44 -15.12
C LEU A 269 -6.32 6.97 -16.01
N PHE A 270 -6.04 6.03 -16.90
CA PHE A 270 -7.00 5.39 -17.78
C PHE A 270 -7.43 4.05 -17.18
N LEU A 271 -8.72 3.91 -16.90
CA LEU A 271 -9.38 2.65 -16.52
C LEU A 271 -10.33 2.31 -17.65
N LEU A 272 -9.95 1.39 -18.53
CA LEU A 272 -10.60 1.21 -19.83
C LEU A 272 -11.04 -0.24 -20.01
N ASP A 273 -12.31 -0.42 -20.38
CA ASP A 273 -12.80 -1.68 -20.90
C ASP A 273 -12.64 -1.67 -22.42
N ARG A 274 -12.15 -2.78 -22.98
CA ARG A 274 -12.08 -2.90 -24.45
C ARG A 274 -13.35 -3.49 -25.05
N LEU A 275 -14.06 -4.34 -24.31
CA LEU A 275 -15.31 -4.99 -24.74
C LEU A 275 -16.47 -4.61 -23.81
N ASP A 276 -17.67 -4.51 -24.39
CA ASP A 276 -18.93 -4.31 -23.68
C ASP A 276 -19.38 -5.61 -23.01
N ALA A 277 -18.80 -5.91 -21.86
CA ALA A 277 -19.10 -7.08 -21.04
C ALA A 277 -19.83 -6.66 -19.74
N ASP A 278 -21.08 -7.07 -19.61
CA ASP A 278 -21.94 -6.81 -18.45
C ASP A 278 -22.55 -8.12 -17.93
N MET A 279 -22.39 -8.32 -16.63
CA MET A 279 -22.94 -9.47 -15.93
C MET A 279 -24.47 -9.49 -15.90
N ASN A 280 -25.14 -8.34 -16.01
CA ASN A 280 -26.61 -8.27 -16.10
C ASN A 280 -27.15 -9.03 -17.31
N ARG A 281 -26.34 -9.16 -18.36
CA ARG A 281 -26.67 -9.84 -19.61
C ARG A 281 -26.14 -11.27 -19.69
N ALA A 282 -25.29 -11.67 -18.75
CA ALA A 282 -24.65 -12.99 -18.75
C ALA A 282 -25.62 -14.17 -18.58
N SER A 283 -26.86 -13.92 -18.14
CA SER A 283 -27.94 -14.92 -18.12
C SER A 283 -28.62 -15.13 -19.48
N GLU A 284 -28.43 -14.22 -20.45
CA GLU A 284 -28.94 -14.39 -21.82
C GLU A 284 -28.20 -15.56 -22.51
N GLU A 285 -28.91 -16.38 -23.29
CA GLU A 285 -28.31 -17.58 -23.91
C GLU A 285 -27.23 -17.25 -24.96
N ASP A 286 -27.36 -16.11 -25.64
CA ASP A 286 -26.49 -15.67 -26.74
C ASP A 286 -25.83 -14.31 -26.49
N TYR A 287 -25.49 -14.02 -25.22
CA TYR A 287 -24.75 -12.81 -24.92
C TYR A 287 -23.32 -12.86 -25.50
N LEU A 288 -23.05 -11.94 -26.42
CA LEU A 288 -21.75 -11.70 -27.03
C LEU A 288 -21.27 -10.29 -26.63
N ALA A 289 -20.07 -10.22 -26.06
CA ALA A 289 -19.38 -8.97 -25.78
C ALA A 289 -18.66 -8.48 -27.04
N PHE A 290 -18.99 -7.27 -27.48
CA PHE A 290 -18.42 -6.61 -28.65
C PHE A 290 -17.42 -5.52 -28.26
N PRO A 291 -16.44 -5.18 -29.11
CA PRO A 291 -15.49 -4.11 -28.82
C PRO A 291 -16.17 -2.74 -28.76
N TYR A 292 -15.81 -1.91 -27.79
CA TYR A 292 -16.16 -0.49 -27.81
C TYR A 292 -15.42 0.24 -28.94
N GLU A 293 -16.02 1.29 -29.50
CA GLU A 293 -15.40 2.20 -30.45
C GLU A 293 -15.06 3.53 -29.75
N LEU A 294 -14.08 3.49 -28.83
CA LEU A 294 -13.74 4.65 -28.00
C LEU A 294 -12.95 5.72 -28.78
N ASN A 295 -12.28 5.35 -29.87
CA ASN A 295 -11.39 6.22 -30.66
C ASN A 295 -10.16 6.71 -29.87
N ILE A 296 -9.83 6.15 -28.71
CA ILE A 296 -8.67 6.54 -27.88
C ILE A 296 -7.44 5.65 -28.11
N GLU A 297 -7.61 4.56 -28.85
CA GLU A 297 -6.60 3.51 -29.03
C GLU A 297 -5.36 3.99 -29.78
N ASP A 298 -5.53 4.90 -30.74
CA ASP A 298 -4.43 5.51 -31.50
C ASP A 298 -3.55 6.41 -30.63
N LEU A 299 -4.16 7.14 -29.70
CA LEU A 299 -3.49 7.95 -28.69
C LEU A 299 -2.65 7.06 -27.76
N LEU A 300 -3.24 6.02 -27.20
CA LEU A 300 -2.54 5.07 -26.32
C LEU A 300 -1.40 4.35 -27.07
N PHE A 301 -1.65 3.95 -28.31
CA PHE A 301 -0.65 3.31 -29.16
C PHE A 301 0.54 4.24 -29.40
N LYS A 302 0.29 5.52 -29.69
CA LYS A 302 1.34 6.53 -29.84
C LYS A 302 2.20 6.68 -28.57
N TYR A 303 1.57 6.54 -27.40
CA TYR A 303 2.23 6.66 -26.10
C TYR A 303 2.92 5.38 -25.62
N GLY A 304 2.74 4.26 -26.33
CA GLY A 304 3.53 3.06 -26.12
C GLY A 304 2.78 1.87 -25.52
N VAL A 305 1.45 1.88 -25.50
CA VAL A 305 0.63 0.74 -25.06
C VAL A 305 -0.55 0.48 -25.98
N ARG A 306 -1.00 -0.76 -26.05
CA ARG A 306 -2.17 -1.18 -26.81
C ARG A 306 -3.06 -2.06 -25.95
N ILE A 307 -4.35 -1.72 -25.89
CA ILE A 307 -5.38 -2.57 -25.30
C ILE A 307 -5.94 -3.47 -26.40
N ASN A 308 -5.85 -4.77 -26.21
CA ASN A 308 -6.31 -5.74 -27.20
C ASN A 308 -7.81 -5.99 -27.07
N PRO A 309 -8.54 -6.19 -28.19
CA PRO A 309 -9.97 -6.52 -28.18
C PRO A 309 -10.18 -7.99 -27.80
N ASP A 310 -9.79 -8.33 -26.59
CA ASP A 310 -9.95 -9.64 -25.96
C ASP A 310 -10.45 -9.53 -24.53
N LEU A 311 -10.85 -10.66 -23.96
CA LEU A 311 -11.03 -10.82 -22.53
C LEU A 311 -10.08 -11.88 -22.02
N ILE A 312 -9.55 -11.65 -20.82
CA ILE A 312 -8.74 -12.61 -20.10
C ILE A 312 -9.67 -13.55 -19.35
N GLN A 313 -9.44 -14.85 -19.55
CA GLN A 313 -9.98 -15.89 -18.69
C GLN A 313 -8.86 -16.45 -17.82
N ASP A 314 -9.10 -16.51 -16.52
CA ASP A 314 -8.15 -17.00 -15.53
C ASP A 314 -8.76 -18.14 -14.71
N ARG A 315 -7.93 -19.08 -14.28
CA ARG A 315 -8.31 -20.11 -13.28
C ARG A 315 -8.29 -19.56 -11.86
N VAL A 316 -7.45 -18.57 -11.59
CA VAL A 316 -7.46 -17.85 -10.33
C VAL A 316 -8.41 -16.69 -10.49
N SER A 317 -9.69 -16.92 -10.18
CA SER A 317 -10.75 -15.95 -10.44
C SER A 317 -11.65 -15.71 -9.23
N GLY A 318 -12.31 -14.55 -9.24
CA GLY A 318 -13.41 -14.23 -8.35
C GLY A 318 -14.59 -15.19 -8.53
N ARG A 319 -15.49 -15.20 -7.56
CA ARG A 319 -16.70 -16.02 -7.58
C ARG A 319 -17.90 -15.15 -7.94
N TYR A 320 -18.84 -15.74 -8.66
CA TYR A 320 -20.12 -15.12 -8.99
C TYR A 320 -21.28 -16.00 -8.51
N PRO A 321 -22.27 -15.43 -7.78
CA PRO A 321 -23.46 -16.17 -7.35
C PRO A 321 -24.38 -16.45 -8.53
N ILE A 322 -24.74 -17.72 -8.72
CA ILE A 322 -25.72 -18.11 -9.73
C ILE A 322 -26.87 -18.89 -9.09
N VAL A 323 -28.07 -18.71 -9.63
CA VAL A 323 -29.25 -19.47 -9.20
C VAL A 323 -29.24 -20.83 -9.90
N VAL A 324 -29.15 -21.91 -9.13
CA VAL A 324 -29.05 -23.28 -9.65
C VAL A 324 -30.29 -24.13 -9.39
N GLY A 325 -31.28 -23.58 -8.70
CA GLY A 325 -32.54 -24.24 -8.39
C GLY A 325 -33.34 -23.48 -7.33
N GLY A 326 -34.26 -24.17 -6.66
CA GLY A 326 -35.10 -23.61 -5.60
C GLY A 326 -36.44 -23.06 -6.07
N ASN A 327 -37.29 -22.68 -5.11
CA ASN A 327 -38.59 -22.07 -5.39
C ASN A 327 -38.42 -20.57 -5.63
N ARG A 328 -39.36 -19.91 -6.33
CA ARG A 328 -39.30 -18.45 -6.60
C ARG A 328 -39.03 -17.59 -5.36
N ASN A 329 -39.49 -18.02 -4.19
CA ASN A 329 -39.31 -17.29 -2.93
C ASN A 329 -38.01 -17.63 -2.18
N GLN A 330 -37.35 -18.74 -2.52
CA GLN A 330 -36.08 -19.19 -1.92
C GLN A 330 -35.22 -19.82 -3.03
N PRO A 331 -34.60 -19.01 -3.90
CA PRO A 331 -33.68 -19.51 -4.90
C PRO A 331 -32.46 -20.13 -4.22
N GLN A 332 -32.05 -21.30 -4.70
CA GLN A 332 -30.81 -21.93 -4.29
C GLN A 332 -29.66 -21.28 -5.06
N ILE A 333 -28.82 -20.54 -4.33
CA ILE A 333 -27.67 -19.83 -4.89
C ILE A 333 -26.43 -20.70 -4.68
N MET A 334 -25.65 -20.89 -5.75
CA MET A 334 -24.33 -21.50 -5.70
C MET A 334 -23.30 -20.49 -6.21
N GLN A 335 -22.19 -20.35 -5.50
CA GLN A 335 -21.06 -19.56 -5.96
C GLN A 335 -20.17 -20.38 -6.86
N LEU A 336 -19.99 -19.95 -8.10
CA LEU A 336 -19.04 -20.55 -9.03
C LEU A 336 -17.91 -19.57 -9.33
N GLU A 337 -16.71 -20.11 -9.54
CA GLU A 337 -15.60 -19.34 -10.07
C GLU A 337 -15.98 -18.79 -11.45
N TRP A 338 -15.79 -17.49 -11.65
CA TRP A 338 -16.11 -16.79 -12.88
C TRP A 338 -14.81 -16.42 -13.60
N PRO A 339 -14.38 -17.16 -14.63
CA PRO A 339 -13.04 -17.01 -15.21
C PRO A 339 -12.76 -15.63 -15.82
N PHE A 340 -13.78 -14.88 -16.20
CA PHE A 340 -13.63 -13.49 -16.66
C PHE A 340 -13.44 -12.49 -15.52
N PHE A 341 -13.38 -12.93 -14.26
CA PHE A 341 -13.03 -12.10 -13.11
C PHE A 341 -11.63 -12.49 -12.58
N PRO A 342 -10.52 -12.20 -13.29
CA PRO A 342 -9.19 -12.54 -12.81
C PRO A 342 -8.95 -11.97 -11.41
N LEU A 343 -8.49 -12.82 -10.51
CA LEU A 343 -8.08 -12.41 -9.17
C LEU A 343 -6.56 -12.26 -9.19
N ALA A 344 -6.11 -11.04 -9.47
CA ALA A 344 -4.70 -10.73 -9.61
C ALA A 344 -4.00 -10.79 -8.24
N ASN A 345 -2.90 -11.53 -8.18
CA ASN A 345 -1.99 -11.56 -7.04
C ASN A 345 -0.52 -11.58 -7.46
N GLN A 346 -0.28 -11.41 -8.77
CA GLN A 346 1.05 -11.30 -9.38
C GLN A 346 1.29 -9.85 -9.75
N TYR A 347 2.22 -9.22 -9.03
CA TYR A 347 2.54 -7.82 -9.21
C TYR A 347 4.01 -7.62 -9.54
N ALA A 348 4.31 -6.56 -10.28
CA ALA A 348 5.68 -6.10 -10.44
C ALA A 348 6.22 -5.52 -9.12
N THR A 349 7.54 -5.51 -8.97
CA THR A 349 8.18 -4.84 -7.83
C THR A 349 8.12 -3.33 -8.02
N HIS A 350 7.13 -2.68 -7.41
CA HIS A 350 6.90 -1.24 -7.53
C HIS A 350 6.23 -0.68 -6.25
N PRO A 351 6.48 0.59 -5.84
CA PRO A 351 5.80 1.19 -4.68
C PRO A 351 4.26 1.13 -4.72
N ILE A 352 3.69 1.17 -5.94
CA ILE A 352 2.24 1.09 -6.16
C ILE A 352 1.67 -0.25 -5.68
N THR A 353 2.39 -1.34 -5.95
CA THR A 353 1.91 -2.72 -5.81
C THR A 353 2.57 -3.48 -4.66
N ARG A 354 3.49 -2.85 -3.94
CA ARG A 354 4.17 -3.46 -2.79
C ARG A 354 3.15 -3.80 -1.71
N ASN A 355 3.28 -5.00 -1.13
CA ASN A 355 2.43 -5.51 -0.04
C ASN A 355 0.92 -5.39 -0.30
N LEU A 356 0.53 -5.33 -1.58
CA LEU A 356 -0.86 -5.31 -1.98
C LEU A 356 -1.44 -6.72 -1.84
N ASP A 357 -2.63 -6.82 -1.25
CA ASP A 357 -3.41 -8.06 -1.28
C ASP A 357 -4.02 -8.26 -2.68
N ALA A 358 -4.73 -9.36 -2.92
CA ALA A 358 -5.29 -9.68 -4.22
C ALA A 358 -6.26 -8.57 -4.71
N THR A 359 -6.18 -8.25 -6.00
CA THR A 359 -7.02 -7.25 -6.68
C THR A 359 -7.97 -7.96 -7.63
N LEU A 360 -9.27 -7.69 -7.48
CA LEU A 360 -10.31 -8.28 -8.33
C LEU A 360 -10.47 -7.46 -9.60
N PHE A 361 -10.26 -8.09 -10.74
CA PHE A 361 -10.59 -7.55 -12.05
C PHE A 361 -11.92 -8.12 -12.54
N ARG A 362 -12.64 -7.38 -13.39
CA ARG A 362 -13.88 -7.81 -14.03
C ARG A 362 -13.79 -7.52 -15.52
N PHE A 363 -13.81 -8.57 -16.33
CA PHE A 363 -13.74 -8.47 -17.79
C PHE A 363 -12.48 -7.73 -18.30
N ALA A 364 -11.34 -7.98 -17.64
CA ALA A 364 -10.08 -7.38 -18.04
C ALA A 364 -9.62 -7.83 -19.44
N SER A 365 -9.07 -6.90 -20.20
CA SER A 365 -8.40 -7.15 -21.47
C SER A 365 -6.88 -7.22 -21.32
N SER A 366 -6.20 -7.79 -22.31
CA SER A 366 -4.74 -7.84 -22.32
C SER A 366 -4.10 -6.53 -22.80
N LEU A 367 -2.96 -6.18 -22.20
CA LEU A 367 -2.14 -5.02 -22.58
C LEU A 367 -0.81 -5.45 -23.18
N ASP A 368 -0.52 -4.94 -24.38
CA ASP A 368 0.79 -5.03 -25.01
C ASP A 368 1.51 -3.69 -24.97
N THR A 369 2.85 -3.74 -24.93
CA THR A 369 3.67 -2.53 -25.07
C THR A 369 4.13 -2.37 -26.51
N VAL A 370 4.21 -1.12 -26.97
CA VAL A 370 4.75 -0.78 -28.29
C VAL A 370 5.91 0.21 -28.15
N LYS A 371 6.74 0.32 -29.19
CA LYS A 371 7.90 1.21 -29.16
C LYS A 371 7.43 2.67 -29.09
N ALA A 372 7.89 3.37 -28.06
CA ALA A 372 7.71 4.82 -27.90
C ALA A 372 9.01 5.36 -27.31
N THR A 373 9.67 6.24 -28.03
CA THR A 373 10.97 6.81 -27.64
C THR A 373 10.79 7.73 -26.44
N GLY A 374 11.66 7.63 -25.43
CA GLY A 374 11.58 8.47 -24.23
C GLY A 374 10.54 8.05 -23.20
N VAL A 375 9.82 6.94 -23.43
CA VAL A 375 8.80 6.41 -22.51
C VAL A 375 9.25 5.08 -21.92
N LYS A 376 9.45 5.05 -20.60
CA LYS A 376 9.64 3.84 -19.80
C LYS A 376 8.27 3.21 -19.52
N LYS A 377 8.15 1.90 -19.76
CA LYS A 377 6.94 1.13 -19.44
C LYS A 377 7.24 0.18 -18.29
N THR A 378 6.53 0.37 -17.18
CA THR A 378 6.63 -0.48 -16.00
C THR A 378 5.31 -1.25 -15.89
N PRO A 379 5.30 -2.58 -16.06
CA PRO A 379 4.11 -3.37 -15.79
C PRO A 379 3.75 -3.25 -14.31
N LEU A 380 2.46 -3.23 -13.97
CA LEU A 380 2.01 -3.16 -12.58
C LEU A 380 1.45 -4.50 -12.10
N VAL A 381 0.58 -5.09 -12.90
CA VAL A 381 -0.27 -6.22 -12.49
C VAL A 381 -0.45 -7.20 -13.63
N TYR A 382 -0.46 -8.48 -13.27
CA TYR A 382 -0.60 -9.60 -14.19
C TYR A 382 -1.74 -10.54 -13.74
N SER A 383 -2.31 -11.24 -14.70
CA SER A 383 -3.09 -12.45 -14.45
C SER A 383 -2.23 -13.54 -13.81
N SER A 384 -2.85 -14.64 -13.40
CA SER A 384 -2.10 -15.83 -13.01
C SER A 384 -1.37 -16.46 -14.20
N VAL A 385 -0.51 -17.44 -13.90
CA VAL A 385 0.16 -18.27 -14.93
C VAL A 385 -0.82 -19.15 -15.70
N TYR A 386 -2.02 -19.38 -15.16
CA TYR A 386 -3.08 -20.23 -15.72
C TYR A 386 -4.17 -19.36 -16.36
N ALA A 387 -3.75 -18.48 -17.26
CA ALA A 387 -4.65 -17.58 -17.97
C ALA A 387 -4.64 -17.85 -19.48
N ARG A 388 -5.69 -17.37 -20.16
CA ARG A 388 -5.81 -17.35 -21.62
C ARG A 388 -6.51 -16.10 -22.10
N LYS A 389 -6.27 -15.73 -23.36
CA LYS A 389 -6.94 -14.62 -24.05
C LYS A 389 -8.05 -15.16 -24.95
N VAL A 390 -9.21 -14.52 -24.94
CA VAL A 390 -10.34 -14.83 -25.82
C VAL A 390 -10.66 -13.60 -26.65
N MET A 391 -10.43 -13.68 -27.96
CA MET A 391 -10.63 -12.57 -28.89
C MET A 391 -12.11 -12.29 -29.14
N ALA A 392 -12.44 -11.01 -29.36
CA ALA A 392 -13.80 -10.58 -29.67
C ALA A 392 -14.32 -11.08 -31.03
N PRO A 393 -15.66 -11.25 -31.19
CA PRO A 393 -16.67 -11.14 -30.13
C PRO A 393 -16.59 -12.32 -29.15
N VAL A 394 -16.72 -12.05 -27.85
CA VAL A 394 -16.57 -13.06 -26.80
C VAL A 394 -17.93 -13.50 -26.28
N LYS A 395 -18.22 -14.81 -26.28
CA LYS A 395 -19.42 -15.33 -25.61
C LYS A 395 -19.24 -15.31 -24.10
N VAL A 396 -20.08 -14.55 -23.41
CA VAL A 396 -20.05 -14.37 -21.95
C VAL A 396 -21.36 -14.90 -21.39
N THR A 397 -21.45 -16.20 -21.10
CA THR A 397 -22.70 -16.79 -20.59
C THR A 397 -22.47 -17.64 -19.35
N VAL A 398 -23.39 -17.56 -18.40
CA VAL A 398 -23.36 -18.37 -17.17
C VAL A 398 -23.47 -19.87 -17.47
N ASN A 399 -24.12 -20.22 -18.58
CA ASN A 399 -24.27 -21.61 -18.99
C ASN A 399 -22.93 -22.28 -19.32
N ASP A 400 -21.92 -21.52 -19.78
CA ASP A 400 -20.61 -22.05 -20.08
C ASP A 400 -19.79 -22.38 -18.82
N LEU A 401 -20.12 -21.80 -17.65
CA LEU A 401 -19.50 -22.24 -16.38
C LEU A 401 -19.84 -23.68 -16.01
N ARG A 402 -20.99 -24.18 -16.46
CA ARG A 402 -21.42 -25.57 -16.19
C ARG A 402 -20.61 -26.57 -17.01
N ARG A 403 -19.93 -26.11 -18.07
CA ARG A 403 -19.03 -26.91 -18.88
C ARG A 403 -17.65 -26.86 -18.22
N GLN A 404 -17.10 -28.01 -17.83
CA GLN A 404 -15.72 -28.08 -17.39
C GLN A 404 -14.81 -27.61 -18.53
N MET A 405 -14.24 -26.41 -18.40
CA MET A 405 -13.20 -25.97 -19.32
C MET A 405 -11.97 -26.86 -19.14
N ARG A 406 -11.34 -27.26 -20.24
CA ARG A 406 -10.12 -28.09 -20.20
C ARG A 406 -8.93 -27.24 -19.78
N ASP A 407 -8.13 -27.74 -18.84
CA ASP A 407 -6.94 -27.04 -18.30
C ASP A 407 -5.89 -26.75 -19.38
N GLU A 408 -5.81 -27.58 -20.41
CA GLU A 408 -4.90 -27.46 -21.56
C GLU A 408 -5.07 -26.13 -22.33
N ALA A 409 -6.20 -25.43 -22.16
CA ALA A 409 -6.46 -24.17 -22.84
C ALA A 409 -5.86 -22.94 -22.13
N PHE A 410 -5.36 -23.07 -20.90
CA PHE A 410 -4.88 -21.97 -20.05
C PHE A 410 -3.34 -21.91 -20.04
N THR A 411 -2.76 -21.67 -21.22
CA THR A 411 -1.31 -21.78 -21.47
C THR A 411 -0.62 -20.45 -21.81
N SER A 412 -1.32 -19.32 -21.71
CA SER A 412 -0.76 -18.01 -22.11
C SER A 412 0.27 -17.45 -21.12
N GLY A 413 0.40 -18.05 -19.93
CA GLY A 413 1.23 -17.50 -18.85
C GLY A 413 0.65 -16.22 -18.26
N PRO A 414 1.43 -15.47 -17.45
CA PRO A 414 1.00 -14.19 -16.88
C PRO A 414 0.77 -13.14 -17.97
N ILE A 415 -0.45 -12.64 -18.07
CA ILE A 415 -0.88 -11.62 -19.03
C ILE A 415 -0.94 -10.28 -18.29
N ALA A 416 -0.32 -9.24 -18.84
CA ALA A 416 -0.33 -7.92 -18.23
C ALA A 416 -1.72 -7.26 -18.37
N MET A 417 -2.22 -6.70 -17.26
CA MET A 417 -3.52 -6.02 -17.19
C MET A 417 -3.40 -4.53 -16.82
N GLY A 418 -2.20 -4.08 -16.42
CA GLY A 418 -1.93 -2.67 -16.15
C GLY A 418 -0.47 -2.26 -16.35
N TYR A 419 -0.25 -1.05 -16.88
CA TYR A 419 1.06 -0.44 -17.08
C TYR A 419 1.11 1.00 -16.55
N LEU A 420 2.27 1.35 -15.99
CA LEU A 420 2.69 2.73 -15.74
C LEU A 420 3.68 3.17 -16.83
N LEU A 421 3.40 4.30 -17.46
CA LEU A 421 4.20 4.92 -18.50
C LEU A 421 4.80 6.21 -17.96
N GLU A 422 6.12 6.37 -18.07
CA GLU A 422 6.84 7.51 -17.51
C GLU A 422 7.84 8.06 -18.51
N GLY A 423 7.93 9.38 -18.59
CA GLY A 423 8.94 10.06 -19.40
C GLY A 423 8.33 11.13 -20.30
N LYS A 424 8.92 11.31 -21.48
CA LYS A 424 8.45 12.28 -22.47
C LYS A 424 7.66 11.57 -23.56
N PHE A 425 6.48 12.11 -23.86
CA PHE A 425 5.56 11.60 -24.85
C PHE A 425 5.60 12.48 -26.10
N THR A 426 5.41 11.87 -27.27
CA THR A 426 5.25 12.61 -28.53
C THR A 426 3.77 12.73 -28.86
N SER A 427 3.30 13.94 -29.13
CA SER A 427 1.90 14.21 -29.48
C SER A 427 1.45 13.37 -30.68
N LEU A 428 0.21 12.88 -30.63
CA LEU A 428 -0.47 12.23 -31.75
C LEU A 428 -0.64 13.20 -32.93
N TYR A 429 -0.76 14.49 -32.64
CA TYR A 429 -1.00 15.56 -33.60
C TYR A 429 0.29 16.22 -34.11
N LYS A 430 1.47 15.69 -33.75
CA LYS A 430 2.74 16.13 -34.35
C LYS A 430 2.67 15.99 -35.87
N ASN A 431 2.95 17.07 -36.58
CA ASN A 431 2.83 17.17 -38.05
C ASN A 431 1.40 16.93 -38.58
N ARG A 432 0.36 17.20 -37.78
CA ARG A 432 -1.06 17.17 -38.20
C ARG A 432 -1.71 18.52 -37.95
N PHE A 433 -2.76 18.83 -38.69
CA PHE A 433 -3.60 20.00 -38.42
C PHE A 433 -4.39 19.79 -37.13
N ALA A 434 -4.67 20.88 -36.42
CA ALA A 434 -5.61 20.84 -35.30
C ALA A 434 -7.00 20.42 -35.80
N PRO A 435 -7.73 19.55 -35.09
CA PRO A 435 -9.09 19.18 -35.44
C PRO A 435 -10.04 20.37 -35.46
N GLU A 436 -11.13 20.25 -36.21
CA GLU A 436 -12.20 21.25 -36.21
C GLU A 436 -12.75 21.48 -34.78
N GLY A 437 -12.99 22.74 -34.43
CA GLY A 437 -13.52 23.13 -33.13
C GLY A 437 -12.47 23.39 -32.03
N VAL A 438 -11.17 23.28 -32.32
CA VAL A 438 -10.09 23.66 -31.38
C VAL A 438 -9.08 24.59 -32.04
N THR A 439 -8.58 25.58 -31.30
CA THR A 439 -7.49 26.44 -31.76
C THR A 439 -6.14 25.81 -31.42
N ALA A 440 -5.16 25.95 -32.31
CA ALA A 440 -3.81 25.40 -32.13
C ALA A 440 -2.91 26.28 -31.24
N ASP A 441 -3.50 27.16 -30.43
CA ASP A 441 -2.76 28.12 -29.60
C ASP A 441 -1.94 27.35 -28.55
N ASN A 442 -0.61 27.56 -28.54
CA ASN A 442 0.34 26.90 -27.65
C ASN A 442 0.45 25.38 -27.82
N PHE A 443 0.26 24.87 -29.05
CA PHE A 443 0.50 23.46 -29.37
C PHE A 443 1.92 23.01 -28.99
N LYS A 444 2.02 21.84 -28.35
CA LYS A 444 3.28 21.18 -28.00
C LYS A 444 3.39 19.83 -28.70
N GLU A 445 4.51 19.61 -29.38
CA GLU A 445 4.82 18.35 -30.06
C GLU A 445 5.37 17.25 -29.14
N GLU A 446 6.04 17.66 -28.07
CA GLU A 446 6.65 16.77 -27.09
C GLU A 446 6.26 17.22 -25.69
N SER A 447 5.98 16.26 -24.81
CA SER A 447 5.60 16.55 -23.45
C SER A 447 6.79 16.92 -22.58
N SER A 448 6.54 17.71 -21.53
CA SER A 448 7.40 17.63 -20.33
C SER A 448 7.32 16.23 -19.73
N ALA A 449 8.30 15.86 -18.91
CA ALA A 449 8.28 14.56 -18.24
C ALA A 449 6.98 14.40 -17.42
N THR A 450 6.18 13.38 -17.76
CA THR A 450 4.89 13.11 -17.11
C THR A 450 4.66 11.61 -16.96
N LYS A 451 3.50 11.24 -16.40
CA LYS A 451 3.12 9.87 -16.11
C LYS A 451 1.70 9.58 -16.62
N LEU A 452 1.54 8.41 -17.21
CA LEU A 452 0.24 7.84 -17.56
C LEU A 452 0.13 6.45 -16.94
N ALA A 453 -1.02 6.12 -16.37
CA ALA A 453 -1.31 4.77 -15.93
C ALA A 453 -2.48 4.24 -16.75
N VAL A 454 -2.35 3.03 -17.29
CA VAL A 454 -3.38 2.39 -18.12
C VAL A 454 -3.68 1.04 -17.51
N ILE A 455 -4.93 0.86 -17.08
CA ILE A 455 -5.47 -0.40 -16.55
C ILE A 455 -6.58 -0.84 -17.51
N ALA A 456 -6.46 -2.06 -18.02
CA ALA A 456 -7.38 -2.62 -19.01
C ALA A 456 -8.64 -3.24 -18.39
N ASP A 457 -9.17 -2.54 -17.39
CA ASP A 457 -10.40 -2.83 -16.69
C ASP A 457 -10.91 -1.52 -16.08
N GLY A 458 -12.06 -1.06 -16.53
CA GLY A 458 -12.79 0.10 -16.00
C GLY A 458 -13.61 -0.23 -14.75
N ASP A 459 -14.06 -1.47 -14.61
CA ASP A 459 -14.83 -1.99 -13.46
C ASP A 459 -13.98 -2.15 -12.19
N ILE A 460 -12.66 -2.09 -12.28
CA ILE A 460 -11.76 -2.09 -11.11
C ILE A 460 -12.07 -0.97 -10.11
N ALA A 461 -12.62 0.16 -10.60
CA ALA A 461 -13.04 1.31 -9.80
C ALA A 461 -14.56 1.32 -9.51
N ARG A 462 -15.30 0.31 -9.99
CA ARG A 462 -16.74 0.19 -9.76
C ARG A 462 -17.00 -0.51 -8.43
N ASN A 463 -17.71 0.16 -7.54
CA ASN A 463 -18.29 -0.47 -6.36
C ASN A 463 -19.69 -1.01 -6.66
N ASP A 464 -20.05 -2.08 -5.96
CA ASP A 464 -21.40 -2.60 -6.00
C ASP A 464 -22.33 -1.76 -5.11
N VAL A 465 -23.63 -1.81 -5.35
CA VAL A 465 -24.65 -1.14 -4.54
C VAL A 465 -25.44 -2.20 -3.81
N ASN A 466 -25.64 -2.02 -2.50
CA ASN A 466 -26.41 -2.95 -1.71
C ASN A 466 -27.89 -2.91 -2.13
N PRO A 467 -28.48 -4.01 -2.60
CA PRO A 467 -29.87 -4.01 -3.06
C PRO A 467 -30.89 -3.81 -1.92
N ARG A 468 -30.48 -3.96 -0.65
CA ARG A 468 -31.40 -3.84 0.51
C ARG A 468 -31.62 -2.41 0.97
N ASP A 469 -30.57 -1.61 1.01
CA ASP A 469 -30.60 -0.23 1.53
C ASP A 469 -30.24 0.84 0.47
N GLY A 470 -29.79 0.43 -0.72
CA GLY A 470 -29.41 1.32 -1.81
C GLY A 470 -28.05 2.01 -1.61
N ASN A 471 -27.29 1.66 -0.56
CA ASN A 471 -26.02 2.31 -0.26
C ASN A 471 -24.87 1.70 -1.08
N PRO A 472 -23.88 2.53 -1.50
CA PRO A 472 -22.67 2.03 -2.13
C PRO A 472 -21.85 1.19 -1.14
N GLN A 473 -21.39 0.03 -1.61
CA GLN A 473 -20.48 -0.83 -0.85
C GLN A 473 -19.03 -0.32 -0.96
N PRO A 474 -18.13 -0.70 -0.03
CA PRO A 474 -16.71 -0.45 -0.18
C PRO A 474 -16.17 -1.05 -1.49
N LEU A 475 -15.26 -0.33 -2.15
CA LEU A 475 -14.67 -0.78 -3.40
C LEU A 475 -13.88 -2.08 -3.19
N GLY A 476 -14.21 -3.10 -3.99
CA GLY A 476 -13.60 -4.44 -3.88
C GLY A 476 -14.24 -5.32 -2.79
N PHE A 477 -15.35 -4.92 -2.16
CA PHE A 477 -16.05 -5.76 -1.19
C PHE A 477 -16.87 -6.87 -1.88
N ASP A 478 -16.65 -8.12 -1.47
CA ASP A 478 -17.51 -9.25 -1.79
C ASP A 478 -18.51 -9.51 -0.64
N PRO A 479 -19.81 -9.28 -0.85
CA PRO A 479 -20.82 -9.41 0.20
C PRO A 479 -21.03 -10.85 0.70
N PHE A 480 -20.61 -11.87 -0.06
CA PHE A 480 -20.81 -13.27 0.33
C PHE A 480 -19.67 -13.80 1.18
N THR A 481 -18.44 -13.47 0.84
CA THR A 481 -17.25 -13.86 1.63
C THR A 481 -16.92 -12.85 2.72
N GLN A 482 -17.56 -11.67 2.69
CA GLN A 482 -17.26 -10.53 3.56
C GLN A 482 -15.79 -10.11 3.50
N TYR A 483 -15.16 -10.32 2.34
CA TYR A 483 -13.78 -10.00 2.09
C TYR A 483 -13.68 -8.78 1.18
N THR A 484 -12.76 -7.87 1.49
CA THR A 484 -12.49 -6.68 0.67
C THR A 484 -11.15 -6.85 -0.03
N PHE A 485 -11.19 -6.94 -1.36
CA PHE A 485 -10.02 -6.96 -2.23
C PHE A 485 -9.29 -5.61 -2.23
N ALA A 486 -8.01 -5.61 -2.62
CA ALA A 486 -7.15 -4.43 -2.59
C ALA A 486 -7.37 -3.45 -3.75
N ASN A 487 -8.55 -3.44 -4.37
CA ASN A 487 -8.90 -2.57 -5.50
C ASN A 487 -8.72 -1.08 -5.15
N GLN A 488 -9.26 -0.66 -4.00
CA GLN A 488 -9.13 0.73 -3.54
C GLN A 488 -7.67 1.08 -3.27
N ASP A 489 -6.93 0.22 -2.58
CA ASP A 489 -5.51 0.42 -2.31
C ASP A 489 -4.71 0.56 -3.60
N PHE A 490 -4.93 -0.32 -4.58
CA PHE A 490 -4.22 -0.29 -5.86
C PHE A 490 -4.40 1.05 -6.59
N LEU A 491 -5.64 1.53 -6.66
CA LEU A 491 -5.96 2.79 -7.34
C LEU A 491 -5.42 3.99 -6.57
N LEU A 492 -5.59 4.05 -5.25
CA LEU A 492 -5.06 5.15 -4.44
C LEU A 492 -3.54 5.19 -4.46
N ASN A 493 -2.87 4.04 -4.41
CA ASN A 493 -1.41 3.96 -4.53
C ASN A 493 -0.94 4.44 -5.91
N THR A 494 -1.69 4.11 -6.97
CA THR A 494 -1.42 4.59 -8.32
C THR A 494 -1.54 6.12 -8.38
N VAL A 495 -2.64 6.68 -7.87
CA VAL A 495 -2.87 8.13 -7.81
C VAL A 495 -1.79 8.84 -6.99
N ALA A 496 -1.46 8.33 -5.81
CA ALA A 496 -0.44 8.89 -4.92
C ALA A 496 0.94 8.90 -5.59
N TYR A 497 1.35 7.79 -6.23
CA TYR A 497 2.61 7.72 -6.95
C TYR A 497 2.66 8.66 -8.15
N MET A 498 1.56 8.79 -8.88
CA MET A 498 1.48 9.68 -10.03
C MET A 498 1.62 11.15 -9.60
N LEU A 499 0.92 11.55 -8.54
CA LEU A 499 0.91 12.93 -8.05
C LEU A 499 2.20 13.32 -7.33
N ASP A 500 2.82 12.40 -6.59
CA ASP A 500 4.08 12.63 -5.87
C ASP A 500 4.96 11.37 -5.79
N GLU A 501 5.73 11.12 -6.86
CA GLU A 501 6.66 9.99 -6.95
C GLU A 501 7.73 10.01 -5.84
N ASN A 502 8.07 11.20 -5.36
CA ASN A 502 9.13 11.45 -4.39
C ASN A 502 8.58 11.63 -2.99
N GLY A 503 7.27 11.44 -2.79
CA GLY A 503 6.55 11.60 -1.54
C GLY A 503 6.48 10.33 -0.72
N LEU A 504 5.49 10.28 0.18
CA LEU A 504 5.35 9.24 1.20
C LEU A 504 5.24 7.82 0.65
N ILE A 505 4.77 7.64 -0.59
CA ILE A 505 4.64 6.32 -1.22
C ILE A 505 5.98 5.56 -1.28
N LYS A 506 7.12 6.27 -1.28
CA LYS A 506 8.46 5.65 -1.22
C LYS A 506 8.72 4.92 0.09
N ALA A 507 8.03 5.27 1.18
CA ALA A 507 8.20 4.59 2.45
C ALA A 507 7.80 3.11 2.40
N ARG A 508 6.95 2.73 1.43
CA ARG A 508 6.54 1.35 1.20
C ARG A 508 7.64 0.45 0.63
N ASN A 509 8.75 1.01 0.11
CA ASN A 509 9.85 0.21 -0.46
C ASN A 509 10.75 -0.45 0.60
N LYS A 510 10.54 -0.18 1.89
CA LYS A 510 11.37 -0.72 2.95
C LYS A 510 11.05 -2.19 3.17
N GLU A 511 12.02 -3.06 2.93
CA GLU A 511 11.89 -4.50 3.20
C GLU A 511 12.47 -4.80 4.58
N VAL A 512 11.69 -5.51 5.40
CA VAL A 512 12.07 -5.91 6.76
C VAL A 512 12.10 -7.42 6.79
N LYS A 513 13.25 -8.03 6.45
CA LYS A 513 13.33 -9.50 6.47
C LYS A 513 13.27 -9.98 7.90
N VAL A 514 12.28 -10.81 8.15
CA VAL A 514 12.20 -11.56 9.40
C VAL A 514 13.05 -12.79 9.24
N ARG A 515 13.98 -12.97 10.16
CA ARG A 515 14.77 -14.20 10.30
C ARG A 515 14.15 -14.98 11.46
N PRO A 516 13.05 -15.73 11.24
CA PRO A 516 12.47 -16.53 12.31
C PRO A 516 13.53 -17.53 12.78
N LEU A 517 13.65 -17.67 14.11
CA LEU A 517 14.55 -18.67 14.64
C LEU A 517 14.01 -20.06 14.28
N ASP A 518 14.88 -20.92 13.74
CA ASP A 518 14.56 -22.30 13.43
C ASP A 518 14.26 -23.05 14.72
N LYS A 519 12.99 -23.39 14.95
CA LYS A 519 12.52 -24.04 16.17
C LYS A 519 13.16 -25.44 16.35
N VAL A 520 13.50 -26.12 15.25
CA VAL A 520 14.15 -27.43 15.28
C VAL A 520 15.61 -27.27 15.69
N LYS A 521 16.32 -26.31 15.08
CA LYS A 521 17.71 -25.99 15.42
C LYS A 521 17.85 -25.51 16.87
N ILE A 522 16.95 -24.64 17.34
CA ILE A 522 16.91 -24.21 18.75
C ILE A 522 16.74 -25.40 19.68
N LYS A 523 15.80 -26.31 19.38
CA LYS A 523 15.54 -27.47 20.24
C LYS A 523 16.77 -28.38 20.33
N ASN A 524 17.45 -28.61 19.20
CA ASN A 524 18.62 -29.49 19.12
C ASN A 524 19.88 -28.86 19.73
N GLU A 525 20.13 -27.56 19.51
CA GLU A 525 21.35 -26.87 19.96
C GLU A 525 21.19 -26.14 21.29
N ARG A 526 20.02 -26.24 21.95
CA ARG A 526 19.72 -25.51 23.20
C ARG A 526 20.82 -25.69 24.24
N SER A 527 21.24 -26.92 24.49
CA SER A 527 22.25 -27.25 25.52
C SER A 527 23.62 -26.69 25.17
N PHE A 528 23.99 -26.69 23.88
CA PHE A 528 25.24 -26.11 23.39
C PHE A 528 25.30 -24.60 23.66
N TRP A 529 24.27 -23.85 23.24
CA TRP A 529 24.21 -22.40 23.44
C TRP A 529 24.10 -22.01 24.92
N GLN A 530 23.38 -22.79 25.74
CA GLN A 530 23.32 -22.58 27.19
C GLN A 530 24.69 -22.80 27.85
N THR A 531 25.40 -23.86 27.46
CA THR A 531 26.73 -24.17 28.00
C THR A 531 27.73 -23.08 27.63
N ILE A 532 27.73 -22.61 26.38
CA ILE A 532 28.57 -21.48 25.96
C ILE A 532 28.28 -20.23 26.79
N ASN A 533 27.01 -19.82 26.89
CA ASN A 533 26.65 -18.59 27.60
C ASN A 533 26.90 -18.66 29.11
N LEU A 534 26.92 -19.86 29.70
CA LEU A 534 27.24 -20.05 31.11
C LEU A 534 28.75 -20.15 31.37
N VAL A 535 29.46 -20.95 30.57
CA VAL A 535 30.86 -21.31 30.80
C VAL A 535 31.81 -20.23 30.29
N VAL A 536 31.55 -19.64 29.13
CA VAL A 536 32.47 -18.66 28.52
C VAL A 536 32.70 -17.45 29.42
N PRO A 537 31.67 -16.79 30.02
CA PRO A 537 31.91 -15.67 30.93
C PRO A 537 32.78 -16.04 32.14
N VAL A 538 32.57 -17.24 32.69
CA VAL A 538 33.37 -17.75 33.83
C VAL A 538 34.82 -17.99 33.41
N VAL A 539 35.04 -18.62 32.25
CA VAL A 539 36.39 -18.85 31.70
C VAL A 539 37.10 -17.53 31.43
N VAL A 540 36.41 -16.52 30.87
CA VAL A 540 36.98 -15.18 30.64
C VAL A 540 37.36 -14.52 31.96
N LEU A 541 36.52 -14.61 33.00
CA LEU A 541 36.83 -14.07 34.34
C LEU A 541 38.04 -14.75 34.98
N ILE A 542 38.12 -16.08 34.89
CA ILE A 542 39.26 -16.85 35.40
C ILE A 542 40.53 -16.48 34.61
N GLY A 543 40.45 -16.43 33.28
CA GLY A 543 41.55 -16.03 32.41
C GLY A 543 42.05 -14.62 32.73
N PHE A 544 41.15 -13.66 32.95
CA PHE A 544 41.49 -12.32 33.42
C PHE A 544 42.17 -12.35 34.80
N GLY A 545 41.66 -13.17 35.73
CA GLY A 545 42.24 -13.36 37.05
C GLY A 545 43.67 -13.90 37.00
N ILE A 546 43.91 -14.95 36.21
CA ILE A 546 45.24 -15.55 35.99
C ILE A 546 46.16 -14.55 35.30
N GLY A 547 45.71 -13.89 34.24
CA GLY A 547 46.48 -12.89 33.52
C GLY A 547 46.90 -11.73 34.43
N LYS A 548 45.99 -11.25 35.29
CA LYS A 548 46.29 -10.23 36.30
C LYS A 548 47.29 -10.75 37.34
N ALA A 549 47.15 -11.99 37.80
CA ALA A 549 48.06 -12.59 38.78
C ALA A 549 49.47 -12.78 38.22
N TYR A 550 49.59 -13.24 36.97
CA TYR A 550 50.85 -13.37 36.24
C TYR A 550 51.49 -12.00 35.96
N TRP A 551 50.70 -11.02 35.50
CA TRP A 551 51.21 -9.68 35.28
C TRP A 551 51.69 -9.02 36.58
N ARG A 552 51.00 -9.32 37.69
CA ARG A 552 51.42 -8.93 39.04
C ARG A 552 52.72 -9.64 39.42
N SER A 553 52.83 -10.96 39.28
CA SER A 553 54.05 -11.67 39.66
C SER A 553 55.26 -11.15 38.89
N VAL A 554 55.19 -11.00 37.56
CA VAL A 554 56.29 -10.48 36.73
C VAL A 554 56.68 -9.04 37.09
N LYS A 555 55.69 -8.19 37.43
CA LYS A 555 55.95 -6.78 37.78
C LYS A 555 56.54 -6.61 39.18
N TYR A 556 56.23 -7.49 40.12
CA TYR A 556 56.69 -7.42 41.51
C TYR A 556 57.82 -8.41 41.85
N SER A 557 58.17 -9.34 40.95
CA SER A 557 59.35 -10.22 41.07
C SER A 557 60.64 -9.61 40.49
N ARG A 558 60.57 -8.38 39.94
CA ARG A 558 61.71 -7.57 39.48
C ARG A 558 62.13 -6.51 40.52
N PHE A 559 61.90 -6.79 41.80
CA PHE A 559 62.38 -5.98 42.92
C PHE A 559 63.42 -6.73 43.71
#